data_AF-A0A848YS91-F1
#
_entry.id   AF-A0A848YS91-F1
#
_cell.length_a   1.000
_cell.length_b   1.000
_cell.length_c   1.000
_cell.angle_alpha   90.00
_cell.angle_beta   90.00
_cell.angle_gamma   90.00
#
_symmetry.space_group_name_H-M   'P 1'
#
loop_
_entity.id
_entity.type
_entity.pdbx_description
1 polymer ?
#
loop_
_entity_poly.entity_id
_entity_poly.type
_entity_poly.pdbx_seq_one_letter_code
_entity_poly.pdbx_strand_id
1 'polypeptide(L)'
;MPKDKKSIKKDILDKFREMDAEAGHVLPEGWLQDEYYTSLDAFDQKSFKQAVKELITKDLVVKVDKPQKTLKLTGKGADLIH
;
A
#
# COMPACT_ATOMS: atom_id res chain seq x y z
N MET A 1 15.07 -8.92 -9.03
CA MET A 1 15.31 -9.30 -7.63
C MET A 1 13.96 -9.49 -6.98
N PRO A 2 13.74 -10.54 -6.17
CA PRO A 2 12.49 -10.73 -5.44
C PRO A 2 12.22 -9.52 -4.55
N LYS A 3 10.97 -9.04 -4.51
CA LYS A 3 10.55 -7.95 -3.62
C LYS A 3 10.20 -8.53 -2.26
N ASP A 4 11.14 -8.37 -1.33
CA ASP A 4 10.86 -8.62 0.07
C ASP A 4 9.73 -7.73 0.59
N LYS A 5 9.05 -8.21 1.63
CA LYS A 5 7.99 -7.51 2.36
C LYS A 5 8.34 -6.06 2.73
N LYS A 6 9.60 -5.77 3.07
CA LYS A 6 10.05 -4.41 3.42
C LYS A 6 10.01 -3.48 2.21
N SER A 7 10.45 -3.96 1.05
CA SER A 7 10.40 -3.24 -0.22
C SER A 7 8.95 -2.96 -0.62
N ILE A 8 8.05 -3.93 -0.47
CA ILE A 8 6.63 -3.73 -0.78
C ILE A 8 5.99 -2.67 0.11
N LYS A 9 6.25 -2.71 1.43
CA LYS A 9 5.77 -1.67 2.34
C LYS A 9 6.28 -0.29 1.94
N LYS A 10 7.55 -0.22 1.57
CA LYS A 10 8.17 1.03 1.11
C LYS A 10 7.50 1.52 -0.18
N ASP A 11 7.35 0.68 -1.20
CA ASP A 11 6.72 1.07 -2.47
C ASP A 11 5.29 1.62 -2.28
N ILE A 12 4.49 1.00 -1.40
CA ILE A 12 3.13 1.48 -1.10
C ILE A 12 3.18 2.87 -0.45
N LEU A 13 4.06 3.08 0.52
CA LEU A 13 4.21 4.37 1.21
C LEU A 13 4.83 5.43 0.30
N ASP A 14 5.82 5.06 -0.51
CA ASP A 14 6.43 5.92 -1.52
C ASP A 14 5.38 6.34 -2.54
N LYS A 15 4.44 5.46 -2.95
CA LYS A 15 3.34 5.86 -3.83
C LYS A 15 2.44 6.93 -3.22
N PHE A 16 2.15 6.84 -1.93
CA PHE A 16 1.45 7.92 -1.22
C PHE A 16 2.27 9.20 -1.18
N ARG A 17 3.58 9.11 -0.93
CA ARG A 17 4.49 10.26 -0.93
C ARG A 17 4.61 10.93 -2.30
N GLU A 18 4.69 10.16 -3.38
CA GLU A 18 4.73 10.67 -4.77
C GLU A 18 3.46 11.43 -5.14
N MET A 19 2.34 11.11 -4.49
CA MET A 19 1.06 11.78 -4.67
C MET A 19 0.86 12.96 -3.72
N ASP A 20 1.87 13.30 -2.91
CA ASP A 20 1.76 14.27 -1.82
C ASP A 20 0.54 13.99 -0.92
N ALA A 21 0.35 12.71 -0.59
CA ALA A 21 -0.89 12.26 0.02
C ALA A 21 -1.02 12.73 1.48
N GLU A 22 -2.21 13.21 1.82
CA GLU A 22 -2.58 13.57 3.19
C GLU A 22 -3.40 12.45 3.86
N ALA A 23 -3.62 12.60 5.16
CA ALA A 23 -4.49 11.70 5.91
C ALA A 23 -5.88 11.58 5.26
N GLY A 24 -6.32 10.37 4.96
CA GLY A 24 -7.58 10.11 4.29
C GLY A 24 -7.48 10.00 2.76
N HIS A 25 -6.34 10.28 2.14
CA HIS A 25 -6.12 10.02 0.72
C HIS A 25 -6.08 8.52 0.43
N VAL A 26 -6.56 8.17 -0.76
CA VAL A 26 -6.68 6.79 -1.23
C VAL A 26 -5.71 6.57 -2.38
N LEU A 27 -5.07 5.40 -2.46
CA LEU A 27 -4.28 5.04 -3.64
C LEU A 27 -5.17 5.03 -4.88
N PRO A 28 -4.62 5.36 -6.07
CA PRO A 28 -5.37 5.39 -7.31
C PRO A 28 -6.08 4.07 -7.55
N GLU A 29 -7.28 4.17 -8.12
CA GLU A 29 -8.07 3.01 -8.54
C GLU A 29 -7.25 2.15 -9.50
N GLY A 30 -7.27 0.83 -9.30
CA GLY A 30 -6.50 -0.13 -10.07
C GLY A 30 -4.99 -0.17 -9.80
N TRP A 31 -4.34 0.90 -9.34
CA TRP A 31 -2.88 0.88 -9.15
C TRP A 31 -2.42 -0.25 -8.21
N LEU A 32 -3.12 -0.44 -7.08
CA LEU A 32 -2.71 -1.45 -6.10
C LEU A 32 -2.95 -2.89 -6.57
N GLN A 33 -4.08 -3.16 -7.22
CA GLN A 33 -4.49 -4.52 -7.59
C GLN A 33 -4.12 -4.88 -9.03
N ASP A 34 -4.36 -3.97 -9.98
CA ASP A 34 -4.24 -4.23 -11.40
C ASP A 34 -2.86 -3.87 -11.96
N GLU A 35 -2.12 -2.94 -11.33
CA GLU A 35 -0.75 -2.60 -11.74
C GLU A 35 0.29 -3.22 -10.79
N TYR A 36 0.22 -2.92 -9.50
CA TYR A 36 1.25 -3.32 -8.54
C TYR A 36 1.20 -4.81 -8.22
N TYR A 37 0.04 -5.33 -7.80
CA TYR A 37 -0.08 -6.74 -7.41
C TYR A 37 0.13 -7.72 -8.58
N THR A 38 -0.36 -7.39 -9.77
CA THR A 38 -0.16 -8.19 -11.00
C THR A 38 1.30 -8.18 -11.47
N SER A 39 2.05 -7.12 -11.17
CA SER A 39 3.50 -7.05 -11.43
C SER A 39 4.32 -7.99 -10.53
N LEU A 40 3.76 -8.51 -9.44
CA LEU A 40 4.47 -9.37 -8.50
C LEU A 40 4.37 -10.84 -8.89
N ASP A 41 5.47 -11.57 -8.78
CA ASP A 41 5.46 -13.03 -8.92
C ASP A 41 4.80 -13.71 -7.69
N ALA A 42 4.57 -15.02 -7.76
CA ALA A 42 3.84 -15.77 -6.73
C ALA A 42 4.50 -15.72 -5.33
N PHE A 43 5.82 -15.58 -5.24
CA PHE A 43 6.54 -15.39 -3.98
C PHE A 43 6.29 -13.99 -3.44
N ASP A 44 6.45 -12.98 -4.29
CA ASP A 44 6.25 -11.57 -3.95
C ASP A 44 4.79 -11.27 -3.58
N GLN A 45 3.81 -11.93 -4.20
CA GLN A 45 2.40 -11.81 -3.83
C GLN A 45 2.11 -12.29 -2.41
N LYS A 46 2.84 -13.30 -1.91
CA LYS A 46 2.74 -13.71 -0.49
C LYS A 46 3.30 -12.62 0.41
N SER A 47 4.46 -12.06 0.06
CA SER A 47 5.07 -10.92 0.74
C SER A 47 4.15 -9.70 0.74
N PHE A 48 3.43 -9.44 -0.35
CA PHE A 48 2.47 -8.34 -0.48
C PHE A 48 1.33 -8.46 0.52
N LYS A 49 0.69 -9.63 0.58
CA LYS A 49 -0.43 -9.86 1.52
C LYS A 49 0.01 -9.64 2.97
N GLN A 50 1.23 -10.06 3.31
CA GLN A 50 1.82 -9.81 4.63
C GLN A 50 2.17 -8.33 4.86
N ALA A 51 2.75 -7.66 3.86
CA ALA A 51 3.10 -6.24 3.90
C ALA A 51 1.85 -5.38 4.16
N VAL A 52 0.81 -5.57 3.36
CA VAL A 52 -0.48 -4.87 3.51
C VAL A 52 -1.10 -5.14 4.87
N LYS A 53 -1.10 -6.41 5.33
CA LYS A 53 -1.59 -6.76 6.67
C LYS A 53 -0.84 -6.00 7.77
N GLU A 54 0.49 -5.95 7.70
CA GLU A 54 1.29 -5.20 8.67
C GLU A 54 1.01 -3.69 8.66
N LEU A 55 0.86 -3.08 7.47
CA LEU A 55 0.55 -1.65 7.38
C LEU A 55 -0.80 -1.34 8.04
N ILE A 56 -1.79 -2.21 7.85
CA ILE A 56 -3.10 -2.10 8.50
C ILE A 56 -3.00 -2.34 10.01
N THR A 57 -2.29 -3.38 10.44
CA THR A 57 -2.09 -3.67 11.87
C THR A 57 -1.37 -2.54 12.60
N LYS A 58 -0.49 -1.81 11.91
CA LYS A 58 0.22 -0.64 12.46
C LYS A 58 -0.60 0.64 12.42
N ASP A 59 -1.82 0.59 11.88
CA ASP A 59 -2.69 1.73 11.65
C ASP A 59 -2.07 2.79 10.73
N LEU A 60 -1.27 2.37 9.74
CA LEU A 60 -0.67 3.28 8.73
C LEU A 60 -1.58 3.45 7.51
N VAL A 61 -2.35 2.42 7.20
CA VAL A 61 -3.34 2.42 6.11
C VAL A 61 -4.56 1.63 6.54
N VAL A 62 -5.70 1.88 5.89
CA VAL A 62 -6.91 1.07 6.03
C VAL A 62 -7.34 0.55 4.68
N LYS A 63 -7.97 -0.62 4.65
CA LYS A 63 -8.57 -1.16 3.43
C LYS A 63 -9.83 -0.40 3.08
N VAL A 64 -9.98 -0.12 1.79
CA VAL A 64 -11.19 0.40 1.20
C VAL A 64 -11.63 -0.60 0.15
N ASP A 65 -12.82 -1.17 0.31
CA ASP A 65 -13.36 -2.20 -0.60
C ASP A 65 -14.37 -1.63 -1.62
N LYS A 66 -14.67 -0.32 -1.56
CA LYS A 66 -15.60 0.36 -2.49
C LYS A 66 -15.11 1.78 -2.84
N PRO A 67 -15.19 2.21 -4.11
CA PRO A 67 -15.71 1.48 -5.29
C PRO A 67 -14.78 0.35 -5.79
N GLN A 68 -13.49 0.39 -5.48
CA GLN A 68 -12.51 -0.68 -5.77
C GLN A 68 -11.69 -1.04 -4.54
N LYS A 69 -11.06 -2.23 -4.57
CA LYS A 69 -10.16 -2.71 -3.49
C LYS A 69 -8.84 -1.96 -3.52
N THR A 70 -8.67 -1.04 -2.58
CA THR A 70 -7.48 -0.19 -2.47
C THR A 70 -7.14 0.10 -1.01
N LEU A 71 -6.14 0.95 -0.78
CA LEU A 71 -5.70 1.38 0.55
C LEU A 71 -5.90 2.89 0.70
N LYS A 72 -6.35 3.29 1.89
CA LYS A 72 -6.44 4.68 2.32
C LYS A 72 -5.41 4.96 3.40
N LEU A 73 -4.70 6.07 3.28
CA LEU A 73 -3.73 6.54 4.25
C LEU A 73 -4.44 7.00 5.53
N THR A 74 -3.93 6.62 6.69
CA THR A 74 -4.41 7.14 7.99
C THR A 74 -3.62 8.39 8.39
N GLY A 75 -4.03 9.06 9.48
CA GLY A 75 -3.23 10.15 10.07
C GLY A 75 -1.79 9.71 10.38
N LYS A 76 -1.65 8.58 11.08
CA LYS A 76 -0.35 8.01 11.44
C LYS A 76 0.48 7.58 10.22
N GLY A 77 -0.17 7.16 9.13
CA GLY A 77 0.49 6.89 7.87
C GLY A 77 1.04 8.17 7.22
N ALA A 78 0.24 9.24 7.24
CA ALA A 78 0.64 10.56 6.75
C ALA A 78 1.83 11.12 7.54
N ASP A 79 1.80 11.04 8.88
CA ASP A 79 2.91 11.45 9.77
C ASP A 79 4.21 10.66 9.53
N LEU A 80 4.15 9.49 8.89
CA LEU A 80 5.33 8.67 8.60
C LEU A 80 5.99 9.03 7.27
N ILE A 81 5.19 9.51 6.31
CA ILE A 81 5.67 9.85 4.97
C ILE A 81 6.10 11.31 4.83
N HIS A 82 5.64 12.18 5.74
CA HIS A 82 6.05 13.58 5.92
C HIS A 82 7.03 13.72 7.08
#